data_AF-A0A0C3CU92-F1
#
_entry.id   AF-A0A0C3CU92-F1
#
_cell.length_a   1.000
_cell.length_b   1.000
_cell.length_c   1.000
_cell.angle_alpha   90.00
_cell.angle_beta   90.00
_cell.angle_gamma   90.00
#
_symmetry.space_group_name_H-M   'P 1'
#
loop_
_entity.id
_entity.type
_entity.pdbx_description
1 polymer ?
#
loop_
_entity_poly.entity_id
_entity_poly.type
_entity_poly.pdbx_seq_one_letter_code
_entity_poly.pdbx_strand_id
1 'polypeptide(L)'
;MKSNFPPNPKLTLQNPFYLNITRLTDVFGVNVIATPTLLTFAQLQNFYLFVSMENGWEHYFWGHMDIIAITDEKYEPEPFKSLYMRAVDKLREASSPDYLREPDGAKPDWAIHFFAYDWLALNKVSAFMKVGGWDTFISYYKTDCDMHSRFEMQGIKMPATDIGRIFDVGSSIDLNQLFRRKINPNSPPKTVEELNNLPEEERGKEGYDKLIELIDRTVDRKLSGKEGERNSWQVKQTGGEGEPFYREAQGFDFALKKQIACGEESYNEKWGHRDCQLTGAGLTWTDAWQVEHDWE
;
A
#
# COMPACT_ATOMS: atom_id res chain seq x y z
N MET A 1 -16.19 -11.30 -2.36
CA MET A 1 -16.37 -11.24 -0.89
C MET A 1 -17.35 -10.14 -0.53
N LYS A 2 -18.30 -10.38 0.38
CA LYS A 2 -19.23 -9.35 0.89
C LYS A 2 -18.58 -8.60 2.05
N SER A 3 -18.90 -7.31 2.21
CA SER A 3 -18.50 -6.56 3.41
C SER A 3 -19.01 -7.26 4.68
N ASN A 4 -18.17 -7.35 5.72
CA ASN A 4 -18.52 -7.92 7.03
C ASN A 4 -18.54 -6.86 8.14
N PHE A 5 -18.56 -5.58 7.77
CA PHE A 5 -18.54 -4.47 8.71
C PHE A 5 -19.92 -4.32 9.39
N PRO A 6 -19.97 -4.17 10.74
CA PRO A 6 -21.25 -3.99 11.43
C PRO A 6 -21.93 -2.69 10.97
N PRO A 7 -23.26 -2.65 10.87
CA PRO A 7 -23.96 -1.50 10.30
C PRO A 7 -23.88 -0.21 11.14
N ASN A 8 -23.36 -0.24 12.39
CA ASN A 8 -23.47 0.88 13.34
C ASN A 8 -22.33 1.01 14.40
N PRO A 9 -21.02 0.87 14.13
CA PRO A 9 -20.03 1.40 15.05
C PRO A 9 -20.02 2.92 14.86
N LYS A 10 -20.71 3.65 15.74
CA LYS A 10 -20.75 5.12 15.74
C LYS A 10 -19.42 5.67 16.24
N LEU A 11 -18.37 5.55 15.43
CA LEU A 11 -17.14 6.29 15.65
C LEU A 11 -17.35 7.72 15.15
N THR A 12 -16.95 8.72 15.92
CA THR A 12 -16.98 10.11 15.46
C THR A 12 -15.77 10.44 14.59
N LEU A 13 -15.84 11.53 13.81
CA LEU A 13 -14.74 12.01 12.97
C LEU A 13 -13.43 12.28 13.73
N GLN A 14 -13.48 12.41 15.05
CA GLN A 14 -12.29 12.62 15.89
C GLN A 14 -11.71 11.33 16.44
N ASN A 15 -12.33 10.18 16.19
CA ASN A 15 -11.77 8.87 16.52
C ASN A 15 -10.69 8.49 15.49
N PRO A 16 -9.46 8.09 15.91
CA PRO A 16 -8.39 7.66 15.00
C PRO A 16 -8.75 6.50 14.07
N PHE A 17 -9.72 5.67 14.46
CA PHE A 17 -10.18 4.52 13.68
C PHE A 17 -11.44 4.82 12.85
N TYR A 18 -11.85 6.09 12.77
CA TYR A 18 -12.99 6.49 11.94
C TYR A 18 -12.70 6.23 10.46
N LEU A 19 -13.59 5.49 9.82
CA LEU A 19 -13.63 5.32 8.37
C LEU A 19 -15.06 5.55 7.89
N ASN A 20 -15.24 6.37 6.85
CA ASN A 20 -16.57 6.63 6.29
C ASN A 20 -16.99 5.45 5.39
N ILE A 21 -17.49 4.38 6.02
CA ILE A 21 -17.88 3.13 5.37
C ILE A 21 -18.98 3.35 4.34
N THR A 22 -19.99 4.18 4.65
CA THR A 22 -21.08 4.53 3.74
C THR A 22 -20.54 5.14 2.45
N ARG A 23 -19.58 6.07 2.54
CA ARG A 23 -18.96 6.64 1.34
C ARG A 23 -18.19 5.60 0.53
N LEU A 24 -17.42 4.73 1.18
CA LEU A 24 -16.67 3.67 0.49
C LEU A 24 -17.59 2.68 -0.22
N THR A 25 -18.65 2.23 0.45
CA THR A 25 -19.57 1.20 -0.05
C THR A 25 -20.59 1.76 -1.04
N ASP A 26 -21.32 2.82 -0.67
CA ASP A 26 -22.46 3.31 -1.45
C ASP A 26 -22.05 4.24 -2.61
N VAL A 27 -20.90 4.92 -2.50
CA VAL A 27 -20.42 5.85 -3.54
C VAL A 27 -19.35 5.21 -4.41
N PHE A 28 -18.36 4.53 -3.80
CA PHE A 28 -17.21 3.98 -4.53
C PHE A 28 -17.31 2.48 -4.82
N GLY A 29 -18.36 1.79 -4.35
CA GLY A 29 -18.55 0.36 -4.60
C GLY A 29 -17.46 -0.52 -3.98
N VAL A 30 -16.78 -0.04 -2.94
CA VAL A 30 -15.70 -0.77 -2.26
C VAL A 30 -16.28 -1.77 -1.27
N ASN A 31 -15.81 -3.01 -1.32
CA ASN A 31 -16.09 -3.99 -0.27
C ASN A 31 -15.17 -3.75 0.93
N VAL A 32 -15.73 -3.66 2.13
CA VAL A 32 -14.96 -3.42 3.36
C VAL A 32 -14.95 -4.68 4.22
N ILE A 33 -13.75 -5.18 4.49
CA ILE A 33 -13.53 -6.32 5.38
C ILE A 33 -12.96 -5.80 6.70
N ALA A 34 -13.74 -5.92 7.77
CA ALA A 34 -13.35 -5.64 9.14
C ALA A 34 -12.61 -6.84 9.75
N THR A 35 -11.55 -6.54 10.51
CA THR A 35 -10.90 -7.50 11.40
C THR A 35 -11.38 -7.27 12.85
N PRO A 36 -11.43 -8.31 13.70
CA PRO A 36 -11.91 -8.16 15.08
C PRO A 36 -10.91 -7.45 16.01
N THR A 37 -9.66 -7.30 15.56
CA THR A 37 -8.58 -6.62 16.26
C THR A 37 -7.72 -5.84 15.27
N LEU A 38 -6.92 -4.90 15.79
CA LEU A 38 -5.85 -4.28 15.03
C LEU A 38 -4.77 -5.33 14.74
N LEU A 39 -4.38 -5.45 13.48
CA LEU A 39 -3.31 -6.33 13.02
C LEU A 39 -2.03 -5.52 12.81
N THR A 40 -0.87 -6.10 13.13
CA THR A 40 0.41 -5.58 12.64
C THR A 40 0.49 -5.68 11.12
N PHE A 41 1.48 -5.04 10.50
CA PHE A 41 1.67 -5.15 9.05
C PHE A 41 1.82 -6.61 8.62
N ALA A 42 2.70 -7.38 9.25
CA ALA A 42 2.90 -8.80 8.91
C ALA A 42 1.62 -9.64 9.09
N GLN A 43 0.86 -9.39 10.16
CA GLN A 43 -0.42 -10.07 10.39
C GLN A 43 -1.46 -9.69 9.32
N LEU A 44 -1.51 -8.42 8.92
CA LEU A 44 -2.39 -7.91 7.88
C LEU A 44 -2.05 -8.51 6.51
N GLN A 45 -0.76 -8.64 6.17
CA GLN A 45 -0.33 -9.30 4.95
C GLN A 45 -0.74 -10.78 4.93
N ASN A 46 -0.57 -11.50 6.04
CA ASN A 46 -1.07 -12.87 6.16
C ASN A 46 -2.60 -12.96 6.08
N PHE A 47 -3.32 -11.96 6.57
CA PHE A 47 -4.76 -11.88 6.41
C PHE A 47 -5.16 -11.73 4.93
N TYR A 48 -4.43 -10.93 4.13
CA TYR A 48 -4.66 -10.84 2.69
C TYR A 48 -4.40 -12.16 1.96
N LEU A 49 -3.34 -12.87 2.35
CA LEU A 49 -3.06 -14.22 1.82
C LEU A 49 -4.18 -15.19 2.15
N PHE A 50 -4.62 -15.22 3.41
CA PHE A 50 -5.74 -16.05 3.85
C PHE A 50 -7.02 -15.75 3.08
N VAL A 51 -7.39 -14.48 2.97
CA VAL A 51 -8.56 -14.03 2.20
C VAL A 51 -8.45 -14.45 0.74
N SER A 52 -7.27 -14.31 0.12
CA SER A 52 -7.06 -14.71 -1.27
C SER A 52 -7.23 -16.20 -1.47
N MET A 53 -6.69 -17.02 -0.56
CA MET A 53 -6.86 -18.49 -0.58
C MET A 53 -8.34 -18.88 -0.44
N GLU A 54 -9.06 -18.30 0.51
CA GLU A 54 -10.49 -18.59 0.74
C GLU A 54 -11.37 -18.25 -0.48
N ASN A 55 -10.95 -17.28 -1.30
CA ASN A 55 -11.66 -16.90 -2.53
C ASN A 55 -11.10 -17.58 -3.79
N GLY A 56 -10.05 -18.41 -3.68
CA GLY A 56 -9.39 -19.02 -4.83
C GLY A 56 -8.69 -18.02 -5.75
N TRP A 57 -8.25 -16.88 -5.22
CA TRP A 57 -7.51 -15.87 -5.98
C TRP A 57 -6.02 -16.25 -6.05
N GLU A 58 -5.51 -16.46 -7.25
CA GLU A 58 -4.07 -16.74 -7.47
C GLU A 58 -3.21 -15.48 -7.29
N HIS A 59 -3.80 -14.32 -7.56
CA HIS A 59 -3.14 -13.03 -7.52
C HIS A 59 -4.03 -11.98 -6.84
N TYR A 60 -3.41 -11.01 -6.17
CA TYR A 60 -4.11 -9.84 -5.66
C TYR A 60 -3.23 -8.60 -5.79
N PHE A 61 -3.85 -7.45 -6.02
CA PHE A 61 -3.17 -6.16 -5.91
C PHE A 61 -3.13 -5.74 -4.45
N TRP A 62 -1.98 -5.25 -4.02
CA TRP A 62 -1.80 -4.62 -2.72
C TRP A 62 -1.33 -3.19 -2.93
N GLY A 63 -1.86 -2.27 -2.13
CA GLY A 63 -1.38 -0.90 -2.10
C GLY A 63 -1.47 -0.30 -0.71
N HIS A 64 -0.58 0.64 -0.44
CA HIS A 64 -0.59 1.43 0.78
C HIS A 64 -1.87 2.30 0.86
N MET A 65 -2.29 2.65 2.09
CA MET A 65 -3.48 3.50 2.28
C MET A 65 -3.22 4.98 1.97
N ASP A 66 -1.96 5.39 1.95
CA ASP A 66 -1.51 6.78 1.80
C ASP A 66 -0.92 7.06 0.42
N ILE A 67 -1.47 6.43 -0.63
CA ILE A 67 -1.03 6.64 -2.02
C ILE A 67 -2.04 7.42 -2.86
N ILE A 68 -1.52 8.14 -3.85
CA ILE A 68 -2.28 8.65 -4.99
C ILE A 68 -1.72 8.00 -6.25
N ALA A 69 -2.56 7.26 -6.97
CA ALA A 69 -2.20 6.58 -8.21
C ALA A 69 -2.95 7.19 -9.39
N ILE A 70 -2.22 7.74 -10.37
CA ILE A 70 -2.77 8.39 -11.56
C ILE A 70 -2.05 7.92 -12.83
N THR A 71 -2.72 8.06 -13.97
CA THR A 71 -2.09 7.80 -15.28
C THR A 71 -1.16 8.96 -15.62
N ASP A 72 -0.01 8.71 -16.25
CA ASP A 72 0.74 9.81 -16.86
C ASP A 72 0.00 10.27 -18.12
N GLU A 73 -0.54 11.48 -18.13
CA GLU A 73 -1.39 11.95 -19.22
C GLU A 73 -0.64 12.67 -20.34
N LYS A 74 0.62 13.07 -20.10
CA LYS A 74 1.40 13.87 -21.06
C LYS A 74 2.18 13.02 -22.05
N TYR A 75 2.67 11.87 -21.59
CA TYR A 75 3.59 11.03 -22.34
C TYR A 75 3.02 9.64 -22.65
N GLU A 76 1.71 9.46 -22.45
CA GLU A 76 1.04 8.20 -22.75
C GLU A 76 1.04 7.95 -24.27
N PRO A 77 1.56 6.81 -24.75
CA PRO A 77 1.48 6.46 -26.16
C PRO A 77 0.03 6.24 -26.61
N GLU A 78 -0.24 6.50 -27.89
CA GLU A 78 -1.53 6.13 -28.51
C GLU A 78 -1.50 4.68 -29.02
N PRO A 79 -2.53 3.86 -28.76
CA PRO A 79 -3.76 4.22 -28.05
C PRO A 79 -3.56 4.38 -26.54
N PHE A 80 -4.15 5.44 -25.99
CA PHE A 80 -4.09 5.74 -24.55
C PHE A 80 -4.45 4.53 -23.67
N LYS A 81 -3.61 4.25 -22.66
CA LYS A 81 -3.92 3.30 -21.59
C LYS A 81 -3.90 3.99 -20.24
N SER A 82 -4.98 3.82 -19.48
CA SER A 82 -5.01 4.26 -18.09
C SER A 82 -4.13 3.37 -17.21
N LEU A 83 -3.76 3.86 -16.02
CA LEU A 83 -3.10 3.07 -14.97
C LEU A 83 -3.85 1.76 -14.69
N TYR A 84 -5.19 1.80 -14.64
CA TYR A 84 -6.02 0.60 -14.49
C TYR A 84 -5.81 -0.38 -15.66
N MET A 85 -5.85 0.09 -16.90
CA MET A 85 -5.64 -0.78 -18.07
C MET A 85 -4.25 -1.40 -18.06
N ARG A 86 -3.21 -0.62 -17.73
CA ARG A 86 -1.83 -1.10 -17.61
C ARG A 86 -1.67 -2.13 -16.49
N ALA A 87 -2.31 -1.92 -15.34
CA ALA A 87 -2.32 -2.88 -14.24
C ALA A 87 -3.02 -4.20 -14.65
N VAL A 88 -4.17 -4.13 -15.32
CA VAL A 88 -4.88 -5.32 -15.82
C VAL A 88 -4.08 -6.05 -16.90
N ASP A 89 -3.44 -5.32 -17.81
CA ASP A 89 -2.55 -5.91 -18.81
C ASP A 89 -1.38 -6.62 -18.15
N LYS A 90 -0.77 -6.02 -17.11
CA LYS A 90 0.29 -6.68 -16.36
C LYS A 90 -0.21 -7.93 -15.62
N LEU A 91 -1.40 -7.92 -15.03
CA LEU A 91 -1.99 -9.12 -14.44
C LEU A 91 -2.16 -10.24 -15.49
N ARG A 92 -2.65 -9.93 -16.68
CA ARG A 92 -2.79 -10.91 -17.77
C ARG A 92 -1.44 -11.47 -18.21
N GLU A 93 -0.46 -10.60 -18.37
CA GLU A 93 0.92 -10.98 -18.69
C GLU A 93 1.51 -11.88 -17.59
N ALA A 94 1.41 -11.48 -16.33
CA ALA A 94 1.95 -12.19 -15.18
C ALA A 94 1.28 -13.55 -14.92
N SER A 95 0.02 -13.69 -15.35
CA SER A 95 -0.74 -14.95 -15.31
C SER A 95 -0.42 -15.87 -16.49
N SER A 96 0.36 -15.43 -17.48
CA SER A 96 0.71 -16.23 -18.64
C SER A 96 1.64 -17.40 -18.26
N PRO A 97 1.49 -18.59 -18.88
CA PRO A 97 2.42 -19.70 -18.72
C PRO A 97 3.86 -19.38 -19.08
N ASP A 98 4.11 -18.34 -19.87
CA ASP A 98 5.44 -17.93 -20.34
C ASP A 98 5.99 -16.68 -19.66
N TYR A 99 5.30 -16.20 -18.62
CA TYR A 99 5.77 -15.04 -17.87
C TYR A 99 7.16 -15.29 -17.26
N LEU A 100 8.08 -14.33 -17.48
CA LEU A 100 9.51 -14.37 -17.17
C LEU A 100 10.28 -15.55 -17.80
N ARG A 101 9.74 -16.22 -18.82
CA ARG A 101 10.51 -17.25 -19.53
C ARG A 101 11.72 -16.61 -20.21
N GLU A 102 12.89 -17.10 -19.86
CA GLU A 102 14.17 -16.68 -20.44
C GLU A 102 14.40 -17.36 -21.80
N PRO A 103 15.29 -16.80 -22.66
CA PRO A 103 15.57 -17.37 -23.99
C PRO A 103 16.12 -18.80 -23.99
N ASP A 104 16.78 -19.21 -22.90
CA ASP A 104 17.30 -20.57 -22.71
C ASP A 104 16.23 -21.58 -22.27
N GLY A 105 14.98 -21.12 -22.10
CA GLY A 105 13.83 -21.91 -21.67
C GLY A 105 13.64 -21.96 -20.16
N ALA A 106 14.57 -21.41 -19.36
CA ALA A 106 14.40 -21.30 -17.91
C ALA A 106 13.18 -20.45 -17.58
N LYS A 107 12.47 -20.83 -16.52
CA LYS A 107 11.29 -20.12 -16.04
C LYS A 107 11.42 -19.90 -14.53
N PRO A 108 12.02 -18.79 -14.09
CA PRO A 108 12.06 -18.46 -12.68
C PRO A 108 10.64 -18.24 -12.15
N ASP A 109 10.44 -18.58 -10.87
CA ASP A 109 9.22 -18.22 -10.16
C ASP A 109 9.25 -16.73 -9.78
N TRP A 110 8.11 -16.16 -9.44
CA TRP A 110 8.00 -14.75 -9.02
C TRP A 110 7.00 -14.60 -7.88
N ALA A 111 7.20 -13.58 -7.04
CA ALA A 111 6.34 -13.34 -5.87
C ALA A 111 5.59 -12.01 -5.96
N ILE A 112 6.32 -10.94 -6.25
CA ILE A 112 5.81 -9.57 -6.22
C ILE A 112 6.21 -8.86 -7.51
N HIS A 113 5.24 -8.33 -8.25
CA HIS A 113 5.52 -7.41 -9.33
C HIS A 113 5.29 -5.99 -8.83
N PHE A 114 6.37 -5.24 -8.60
CA PHE A 114 6.31 -3.87 -8.10
C PHE A 114 5.90 -2.89 -9.20
N PHE A 115 4.99 -1.97 -8.88
CA PHE A 115 4.62 -0.87 -9.76
C PHE A 115 5.28 0.44 -9.34
N ALA A 116 5.39 0.67 -8.04
CA ALA A 116 6.17 1.76 -7.46
C ALA A 116 6.57 1.35 -6.05
N TYR A 117 7.76 0.75 -5.91
CA TYR A 117 8.27 0.24 -4.64
C TYR A 117 7.19 -0.56 -3.86
N ASP A 118 7.17 -0.47 -2.53
CA ASP A 118 6.14 -1.05 -1.66
C ASP A 118 4.86 -0.20 -1.59
N TRP A 119 4.54 0.62 -2.59
CA TRP A 119 3.33 1.46 -2.57
C TRP A 119 2.16 0.81 -3.29
N LEU A 120 2.45 0.16 -4.42
CA LEU A 120 1.48 -0.60 -5.20
C LEU A 120 2.20 -1.78 -5.86
N ALA A 121 1.66 -2.97 -5.69
CA ALA A 121 2.23 -4.20 -6.25
C ALA A 121 1.15 -5.22 -6.62
N LEU A 122 1.52 -6.14 -7.51
CA LEU A 122 0.77 -7.36 -7.80
C LEU A 122 1.45 -8.54 -7.13
N ASN A 123 0.73 -9.25 -6.28
CA ASN A 123 1.24 -10.36 -5.47
C ASN A 123 0.74 -11.71 -6.00
N LYS A 124 1.64 -12.70 -6.07
CA LYS A 124 1.32 -14.09 -6.42
C LYS A 124 1.22 -14.96 -5.17
N VAL A 125 0.01 -15.39 -4.82
CA VAL A 125 -0.29 -16.08 -3.55
C VAL A 125 0.58 -17.32 -3.34
N SER A 126 0.76 -18.14 -4.37
CA SER A 126 1.52 -19.39 -4.27
C SER A 126 2.99 -19.19 -3.85
N ALA A 127 3.60 -18.06 -4.24
CA ALA A 127 4.98 -17.76 -3.90
C ALA A 127 5.13 -17.47 -2.40
N PHE A 128 4.21 -16.69 -1.82
CA PHE A 128 4.17 -16.45 -0.38
C PHE A 128 3.96 -17.75 0.41
N MET A 129 3.07 -18.64 -0.08
CA MET A 129 2.84 -19.94 0.56
C MET A 129 4.07 -20.84 0.52
N LYS A 130 4.84 -20.80 -0.58
CA LYS A 130 6.09 -21.55 -0.72
C LYS A 130 7.14 -21.16 0.31
N VAL A 131 7.16 -19.89 0.75
CA VAL A 131 8.07 -19.38 1.78
C VAL A 131 7.42 -19.24 3.16
N GLY A 132 6.24 -19.83 3.38
CA GLY A 132 5.60 -19.86 4.70
C GLY A 132 4.94 -18.55 5.16
N GLY A 133 4.66 -17.62 4.26
CA GLY A 133 3.98 -16.36 4.59
C GLY A 133 4.83 -15.40 5.44
N TRP A 134 4.22 -14.31 5.89
CA TRP A 134 4.89 -13.25 6.65
C TRP A 134 5.15 -13.71 8.08
N ASP A 135 6.33 -13.42 8.61
CA ASP A 135 6.67 -13.74 10.00
C ASP A 135 5.98 -12.73 10.93
N THR A 136 4.98 -13.18 11.68
CA THR A 136 4.17 -12.29 12.51
C THR A 136 4.90 -11.72 13.73
N PHE A 137 6.06 -12.28 14.09
CA PHE A 137 6.92 -11.73 15.13
C PHE A 137 7.76 -10.55 14.64
N ILE A 138 7.91 -10.40 13.32
CA ILE A 138 8.55 -9.25 12.68
C ILE A 138 7.42 -8.30 12.21
N SER A 139 7.05 -7.36 13.07
CA SER A 139 5.73 -6.70 13.04
C SER A 139 5.51 -5.66 11.92
N TYR A 140 6.48 -4.80 11.66
CA TYR A 140 6.39 -3.67 10.71
C TYR A 140 7.64 -3.58 9.82
N TYR A 141 8.48 -2.55 9.91
CA TYR A 141 9.45 -2.16 8.87
C TYR A 141 10.48 -3.24 8.46
N LYS A 142 10.88 -4.16 9.35
CA LYS A 142 11.80 -5.25 9.00
C LYS A 142 11.15 -6.46 8.34
N THR A 143 9.82 -6.49 8.28
CA THR A 143 9.08 -7.65 7.75
C THR A 143 9.22 -7.76 6.23
N ASP A 144 9.30 -6.63 5.53
CA ASP A 144 9.59 -6.62 4.08
C ASP A 144 11.01 -7.13 3.82
N CYS A 145 11.98 -6.73 4.66
CA CYS A 145 13.36 -7.20 4.56
C CYS A 145 13.46 -8.72 4.73
N ASP A 146 12.75 -9.26 5.71
CA ASP A 146 12.65 -10.70 5.95
C ASP A 146 11.99 -11.42 4.77
N MET A 147 10.82 -10.95 4.32
CA MET A 147 10.06 -11.59 3.25
C MET A 147 10.80 -11.54 1.90
N HIS A 148 11.31 -10.38 1.51
CA HIS A 148 12.02 -10.19 0.25
C HIS A 148 13.30 -11.02 0.21
N SER A 149 14.10 -11.01 1.28
CA SER A 149 15.30 -11.86 1.37
C SER A 149 14.96 -13.34 1.27
N ARG A 150 13.85 -13.77 1.88
CA ARG A 150 13.34 -15.14 1.79
C ARG A 150 12.96 -15.53 0.36
N PHE A 151 12.43 -14.61 -0.44
CA PHE A 151 12.23 -14.84 -1.88
C PHE A 151 13.56 -14.95 -2.63
N GLU A 152 14.50 -14.04 -2.37
CA GLU A 152 15.82 -14.03 -3.02
C GLU A 152 16.62 -15.32 -2.72
N MET A 153 16.64 -15.77 -1.47
CA MET A 153 17.26 -17.03 -1.04
C MET A 153 16.72 -18.26 -1.77
N GLN A 154 15.48 -18.18 -2.29
CA GLN A 154 14.81 -19.23 -3.04
C GLN A 154 14.84 -19.00 -4.57
N GLY A 155 15.55 -17.97 -5.03
CA GLY A 155 15.63 -17.59 -6.44
C GLY A 155 14.29 -17.09 -7.02
N ILE A 156 13.34 -16.70 -6.16
CA ILE A 156 12.02 -16.19 -6.57
C ILE A 156 12.16 -14.71 -6.92
N LYS A 157 11.72 -14.33 -8.12
CA LYS A 157 11.88 -12.98 -8.66
C LYS A 157 10.85 -12.01 -8.08
N MET A 158 11.27 -10.75 -7.98
CA MET A 158 10.39 -9.63 -7.67
C MET A 158 10.54 -8.53 -8.74
N PRO A 159 10.02 -8.75 -9.97
CA PRO A 159 10.16 -7.81 -11.07
C PRO A 159 9.48 -6.46 -10.79
N ALA A 160 9.85 -5.43 -11.55
CA ALA A 160 9.24 -4.11 -11.46
C ALA A 160 8.86 -3.57 -12.83
N THR A 161 7.78 -2.79 -12.92
CA THR A 161 7.41 -2.06 -14.14
C THR A 161 6.62 -0.81 -13.80
N ASP A 162 6.94 0.29 -14.47
CA ASP A 162 6.17 1.54 -14.39
C ASP A 162 4.82 1.39 -15.15
N ILE A 163 3.71 1.66 -14.45
CA ILE A 163 2.35 1.66 -15.03
C ILE A 163 1.65 3.02 -14.91
N GLY A 164 2.36 4.07 -14.52
CA GLY A 164 1.82 5.38 -14.24
C GLY A 164 2.49 6.04 -13.04
N ARG A 165 1.91 7.14 -12.56
CA ARG A 165 2.47 7.91 -11.44
C ARG A 165 1.80 7.50 -10.15
N ILE A 166 2.58 6.93 -9.25
CA ILE A 166 2.14 6.48 -7.93
C ILE A 166 2.95 7.27 -6.91
N PHE A 167 2.26 8.02 -6.06
CA PHE A 167 2.86 8.93 -5.10
C PHE A 167 2.50 8.52 -3.69
N ASP A 168 3.49 8.49 -2.82
CA ASP A 168 3.32 8.28 -1.39
C ASP A 168 3.14 9.63 -0.65
N VAL A 169 1.94 9.89 -0.14
CA VAL A 169 1.52 11.21 0.35
C VAL A 169 1.34 11.25 1.87
N GLY A 170 1.60 12.42 2.49
CA GLY A 170 1.47 12.59 3.95
C GLY A 170 0.09 13.08 4.41
N SER A 171 -0.80 13.41 3.47
CA SER A 171 -2.14 13.96 3.73
C SER A 171 -3.10 13.74 2.58
N SER A 172 -4.39 13.79 2.88
CA SER A 172 -5.46 13.80 1.89
C SER A 172 -5.41 15.06 0.99
N ILE A 173 -5.72 14.88 -0.28
CA ILE A 173 -6.11 15.97 -1.19
C ILE A 173 -7.64 16.00 -1.33
N ASP A 174 -8.18 17.12 -1.83
CA ASP A 174 -9.58 17.16 -2.26
C ASP A 174 -9.77 16.27 -3.49
N LEU A 175 -10.67 15.29 -3.39
CA LEU A 175 -10.97 14.34 -4.47
C LEU A 175 -11.48 15.05 -5.73
N ASN A 176 -12.11 16.22 -5.60
CA ASN A 176 -12.58 17.00 -6.76
C ASN A 176 -11.43 17.40 -7.70
N GLN A 177 -10.20 17.49 -7.18
CA GLN A 177 -9.01 17.80 -7.97
C GLN A 177 -8.68 16.70 -8.99
N LEU A 178 -9.16 15.45 -8.78
CA LEU A 178 -8.96 14.36 -9.73
C LEU A 178 -9.86 14.47 -10.96
N PHE A 179 -11.03 15.10 -10.84
CA PHE A 179 -12.00 15.24 -11.94
C PHE A 179 -11.71 16.44 -12.85
N ARG A 180 -10.88 17.40 -12.40
CA ARG A 180 -10.38 18.56 -13.16
C ARG A 180 -11.46 19.23 -14.04
N ARG A 181 -12.47 19.79 -13.39
CA ARG A 181 -13.58 20.51 -14.03
C ARG A 181 -13.12 21.90 -14.50
N LYS A 182 -13.57 22.34 -15.67
CA LYS A 182 -13.30 23.68 -16.21
C LYS A 182 -14.05 24.76 -15.40
N ILE A 183 -13.42 25.27 -14.35
CA ILE A 183 -13.98 26.33 -13.49
C ILE A 183 -13.67 27.71 -14.08
N ASN A 184 -14.69 28.56 -14.21
CA ASN A 184 -14.51 29.98 -14.52
C ASN A 184 -14.19 30.74 -13.22
N PRO A 185 -12.99 31.33 -13.05
CA PRO A 185 -12.63 32.03 -11.82
C PRO A 185 -13.53 33.24 -11.51
N ASN A 186 -14.12 33.87 -12.52
CA ASN A 186 -15.02 35.01 -12.36
C ASN A 186 -16.46 34.60 -12.03
N SER A 187 -16.79 33.32 -12.20
CA SER A 187 -18.10 32.75 -11.88
C SER A 187 -17.92 31.31 -11.39
N PRO A 188 -17.33 31.14 -10.18
CA PRO A 188 -17.10 29.81 -9.64
C PRO A 188 -18.43 29.13 -9.32
N PRO A 189 -18.53 27.79 -9.46
CA PRO A 189 -19.73 27.06 -9.08
C PRO A 189 -19.99 27.25 -7.59
N LYS A 190 -21.26 27.51 -7.24
CA LYS A 190 -21.72 27.76 -5.87
C LYS A 190 -22.26 26.50 -5.20
N THR A 191 -22.58 25.48 -6.00
CA THR A 191 -23.08 24.19 -5.53
C THR A 191 -22.26 23.05 -6.11
N VAL A 192 -22.31 21.88 -5.45
CA VAL A 192 -21.70 20.64 -5.96
C VAL A 192 -22.35 20.20 -7.26
N GLU A 193 -23.66 20.44 -7.41
CA GLU A 193 -24.39 20.12 -8.64
C GLU A 193 -23.91 20.97 -9.82
N GLU A 194 -23.71 22.28 -9.61
CA GLU A 194 -23.10 23.15 -10.62
C GLU A 194 -21.69 22.69 -10.99
N LEU A 195 -20.85 22.35 -10.01
CA LEU A 195 -19.48 21.85 -10.24
C LEU A 195 -19.47 20.55 -11.05
N ASN A 196 -20.35 19.60 -10.72
CA ASN A 196 -20.43 18.30 -11.40
C ASN A 196 -20.91 18.41 -12.85
N ASN A 197 -21.72 19.44 -13.16
CA ASN A 197 -22.22 19.70 -14.51
C ASN A 197 -21.21 20.45 -15.40
N LEU A 198 -20.08 20.90 -14.86
CA LEU A 198 -19.03 21.54 -15.66
C LEU A 198 -18.32 20.51 -16.55
N PRO A 199 -17.91 20.90 -17.77
CA PRO A 199 -17.12 20.04 -18.62
C PRO A 199 -15.76 19.74 -17.96
N GLU A 200 -15.28 18.51 -18.13
CA GLU A 200 -13.94 18.13 -17.71
C GLU A 200 -12.88 18.76 -18.64
N GLU A 201 -11.70 18.97 -18.09
CA GLU A 201 -10.54 19.39 -18.86
C GLU A 201 -10.06 18.30 -19.81
N GLU A 202 -9.40 18.73 -20.89
CA GLU A 202 -8.73 17.79 -21.78
C GLU A 202 -7.54 17.13 -21.08
N ARG A 203 -7.34 15.84 -21.36
CA ARG A 203 -6.25 15.04 -20.82
C ARG A 203 -4.89 15.70 -21.06
N GLY A 204 -4.03 15.69 -20.03
CA GLY A 204 -2.64 16.14 -20.11
C GLY A 204 -2.45 17.66 -20.30
N LYS A 205 -3.52 18.45 -20.13
CA LYS A 205 -3.47 19.93 -20.21
C LYS A 205 -3.19 20.57 -18.83
N GLU A 206 -3.50 21.86 -18.71
CA GLU A 206 -3.18 22.69 -17.55
C GLU A 206 -3.67 22.12 -16.20
N GLY A 207 -4.86 21.53 -16.13
CA GLY A 207 -5.36 20.92 -14.90
C GLY A 207 -4.59 19.67 -14.50
N TYR A 208 -4.03 18.91 -15.44
CA TYR A 208 -3.12 17.82 -15.11
C TYR A 208 -1.84 18.36 -14.47
N ASP A 209 -1.28 19.45 -15.01
CA ASP A 209 -0.09 20.09 -14.42
C ASP A 209 -0.34 20.62 -13.01
N LYS A 210 -1.50 21.28 -12.79
CA LYS A 210 -1.90 21.73 -11.45
C LYS A 210 -2.10 20.58 -10.47
N LEU A 211 -2.63 19.44 -10.94
CA LEU A 211 -2.79 18.25 -10.13
C LEU A 211 -1.42 17.68 -9.73
N ILE A 212 -0.48 17.58 -10.67
CA ILE A 212 0.89 17.13 -10.39
C ILE A 212 1.57 18.06 -9.39
N GLU A 213 1.52 19.38 -9.59
CA GLU A 213 2.09 20.36 -8.66
C GLU A 213 1.47 20.26 -7.25
N LEU A 214 0.16 20.00 -7.16
CA LEU A 214 -0.52 19.78 -5.88
C LEU A 214 -0.02 18.52 -5.17
N ILE A 215 0.13 17.42 -5.91
CA ILE A 215 0.61 16.14 -5.37
C ILE A 215 2.07 16.28 -4.95
N ASP A 216 2.93 16.85 -5.79
CA ASP A 216 4.35 17.06 -5.52
C ASP A 216 4.56 17.88 -4.25
N ARG A 217 3.80 18.98 -4.06
CA ARG A 217 3.82 19.74 -2.80
C ARG A 217 3.45 18.91 -1.57
N THR A 218 2.55 17.93 -1.74
CA THR A 218 2.13 17.04 -0.66
C THR A 218 3.22 16.01 -0.32
N VAL A 219 3.91 15.49 -1.34
CA VAL A 219 5.07 14.60 -1.20
C VAL A 219 6.25 15.34 -0.58
N ASP A 220 6.61 16.51 -1.11
CA ASP A 220 7.72 17.34 -0.60
C ASP A 220 7.51 17.68 0.87
N ARG A 221 6.28 17.99 1.27
CA ARG A 221 5.93 18.23 2.66
C ARG A 221 6.23 16.98 3.52
N LYS A 222 5.72 15.80 3.12
CA LYS A 222 6.02 14.51 3.79
C LYS A 222 7.52 14.28 3.94
N LEU A 223 8.30 14.54 2.89
CA LEU A 223 9.75 14.31 2.87
C LEU A 223 10.56 15.37 3.63
N SER A 224 10.04 16.60 3.74
CA SER A 224 10.73 17.72 4.40
C SER A 224 10.98 17.52 5.89
N GLY A 225 10.31 16.54 6.51
CA GLY A 225 10.63 16.10 7.87
C GLY A 225 10.35 17.14 8.95
N LYS A 226 9.56 18.19 8.69
CA LYS A 226 9.03 19.04 9.76
C LYS A 226 8.28 18.12 10.73
N GLU A 227 8.61 18.20 12.02
CA GLU A 227 8.15 17.27 13.06
C GLU A 227 6.64 16.96 12.92
N GLY A 228 6.30 15.67 12.84
CA GLY A 228 4.91 15.23 12.78
C GLY A 228 4.28 15.12 11.40
N GLU A 229 5.05 14.96 10.31
CA GLU A 229 4.48 14.74 8.96
C GLU A 229 4.64 13.30 8.41
N ARG A 230 5.71 12.58 8.77
CA ARG A 230 5.88 11.15 8.49
C ARG A 230 5.42 10.32 9.71
N ASN A 231 4.59 9.30 9.50
CA ASN A 231 4.07 8.42 10.55
C ASN A 231 3.46 9.16 11.75
N SER A 232 2.65 10.19 11.46
CA SER A 232 2.02 11.02 12.50
C SER A 232 0.51 10.85 12.59
N TRP A 233 -0.08 10.01 11.75
CA TRP A 233 -1.52 9.80 11.69
C TRP A 233 -2.10 9.34 13.04
N GLN A 234 -1.29 8.64 13.83
CA GLN A 234 -1.60 8.10 15.16
C GLN A 234 -2.04 9.19 16.15
N VAL A 235 -1.57 10.43 15.97
CA VAL A 235 -1.84 11.56 16.87
C VAL A 235 -2.59 12.71 16.19
N LYS A 236 -2.99 12.57 14.92
CA LYS A 236 -3.76 13.60 14.20
C LYS A 236 -5.19 13.72 14.70
N GLN A 237 -5.77 12.62 15.16
CA GLN A 237 -7.09 12.52 15.77
C GLN A 237 -6.92 12.13 17.23
N THR A 238 -7.60 12.82 18.14
CA THR A 238 -7.43 12.62 19.60
C THR A 238 -8.75 12.43 20.36
N GLY A 239 -9.88 12.42 19.65
CA GLY A 239 -11.20 12.24 20.26
C GLY A 239 -11.65 10.78 20.32
N GLY A 240 -12.96 10.59 20.51
CA GLY A 240 -13.58 9.27 20.59
C GLY A 240 -13.57 8.64 21.99
N GLU A 241 -13.26 9.41 23.04
CA GLU A 241 -13.38 8.92 24.42
C GLU A 241 -14.83 8.45 24.70
N GLY A 242 -14.98 7.24 25.22
CA GLY A 242 -16.28 6.59 25.43
C GLY A 242 -16.84 5.85 24.22
N GLU A 243 -16.17 5.89 23.06
CA GLU A 243 -16.54 5.11 21.87
C GLU A 243 -15.90 3.70 21.86
N PRO A 244 -16.46 2.73 21.11
CA PRO A 244 -15.81 1.44 20.90
C PRO A 244 -14.39 1.58 20.37
N PHE A 245 -13.50 0.69 20.82
CA PHE A 245 -12.09 0.64 20.42
C PHE A 245 -11.27 1.90 20.72
N TYR A 246 -11.77 2.82 21.56
CA TYR A 246 -11.02 3.98 22.00
C TYR A 246 -9.64 3.59 22.57
N ARG A 247 -8.64 4.36 22.16
CA ARG A 247 -7.28 4.37 22.67
C ARG A 247 -6.88 5.83 22.80
N GLU A 248 -6.26 6.19 23.92
CA GLU A 248 -5.62 7.50 24.04
C GLU A 248 -4.48 7.56 23.00
N ALA A 249 -4.45 8.64 22.21
CA ALA A 249 -3.64 8.73 21.00
C ALA A 249 -2.14 8.65 21.26
N GLN A 250 -1.65 9.29 22.33
CA GLN A 250 -0.23 9.26 22.69
C GLN A 250 0.20 7.88 23.19
N GLY A 251 -0.63 7.23 24.02
CA GLY A 251 -0.44 5.87 24.48
C GLY A 251 -0.45 4.86 23.34
N PHE A 252 -1.32 5.06 22.34
CA PHE A 252 -1.34 4.26 21.13
C PHE A 252 -0.05 4.40 20.31
N ASP A 253 0.37 5.63 20.02
CA ASP A 253 1.64 5.91 19.31
C ASP A 253 2.84 5.30 20.05
N PHE A 254 2.91 5.46 21.37
CA PHE A 254 3.96 4.88 22.19
C PHE A 254 3.96 3.34 22.14
N ALA A 255 2.79 2.71 22.26
CA ALA A 255 2.65 1.26 22.17
C ALA A 255 3.03 0.73 20.78
N LEU A 256 2.65 1.43 19.71
CA LEU A 256 3.02 1.10 18.34
C LEU A 256 4.53 1.14 18.14
N LYS A 257 5.21 2.20 18.62
CA LYS A 257 6.68 2.32 18.57
C LYS A 257 7.38 1.18 19.29
N LYS A 258 6.87 0.74 20.45
CA LYS A 258 7.39 -0.45 21.14
C LYS A 258 7.21 -1.73 20.33
N GLN A 259 6.05 -1.89 19.69
CA GLN A 259 5.79 -3.07 18.87
C GLN A 259 6.67 -3.12 17.61
N ILE A 260 6.95 -1.95 17.02
CA ILE A 260 7.92 -1.81 15.93
C ILE A 260 9.30 -2.27 16.41
N ALA A 261 9.81 -1.70 17.50
CA ALA A 261 11.13 -2.04 18.03
C ALA A 261 11.28 -3.54 18.37
N CYS A 262 10.27 -4.15 18.97
CA CYS A 262 10.26 -5.59 19.25
C CYS A 262 10.27 -6.45 17.97
N GLY A 263 9.62 -5.99 16.90
CA GLY A 263 9.68 -6.65 15.60
C GLY A 263 11.05 -6.54 14.94
N GLU A 264 11.73 -5.40 15.09
CA GLU A 264 13.10 -5.20 14.63
C GLU A 264 14.08 -6.09 15.40
N GLU A 265 13.93 -6.21 16.72
CA GLU A 265 14.71 -7.14 17.54
C GLU A 265 14.49 -8.59 17.12
N SER A 266 13.24 -9.00 16.87
CA SER A 266 12.92 -10.34 16.38
C SER A 266 13.57 -10.63 15.03
N TYR A 267 13.60 -9.64 14.13
CA TYR A 267 14.32 -9.76 12.85
C TYR A 267 15.82 -9.96 13.05
N ASN A 268 16.43 -9.12 13.89
CA ASN A 268 17.86 -9.17 14.16
C ASN A 268 18.22 -10.54 14.73
N GLU A 269 17.56 -10.97 15.80
CA GLU A 269 17.80 -12.26 16.44
C GLU A 269 17.57 -13.46 15.50
N LYS A 270 16.55 -13.37 14.64
CA LYS A 270 16.28 -14.42 13.64
C LYS A 270 17.43 -14.58 12.67
N TRP A 271 18.05 -13.51 12.23
CA TRP A 271 19.02 -13.57 11.13
C TRP A 271 20.47 -13.37 11.55
N GLY A 272 20.72 -13.04 12.82
CA GLY A 272 22.04 -12.59 13.26
C GLY A 272 22.58 -11.41 12.44
N HIS A 273 21.69 -10.69 11.73
CA HIS A 273 22.04 -9.54 10.89
C HIS A 273 21.01 -8.40 11.03
N ARG A 274 21.48 -7.15 11.00
CA ARG A 274 20.61 -5.95 11.19
C ARG A 274 20.11 -5.33 9.90
N ASP A 275 20.78 -5.48 8.77
CA ASP A 275 20.36 -4.85 7.52
C ASP A 275 19.47 -5.77 6.67
N CYS A 276 18.87 -5.22 5.60
CA CYS A 276 17.88 -5.93 4.79
C CYS A 276 18.47 -6.84 3.71
N GLN A 277 19.81 -6.86 3.54
CA GLN A 277 20.51 -7.57 2.46
C GLN A 277 21.06 -8.91 2.94
N LEU A 278 20.18 -9.80 3.42
CA LEU A 278 20.59 -11.08 4.02
C LEU A 278 21.42 -11.94 3.05
N THR A 279 21.01 -12.00 1.78
CA THR A 279 21.74 -12.74 0.74
C THR A 279 23.13 -12.14 0.47
N GLY A 280 23.25 -10.81 0.52
CA GLY A 280 24.52 -10.08 0.41
C GLY A 280 25.47 -10.34 1.59
N ALA A 281 24.91 -10.59 2.78
CA ALA A 281 25.64 -11.02 3.96
C ALA A 281 26.03 -12.52 3.93
N GLY A 282 25.67 -13.25 2.88
CA GLY A 282 25.95 -14.68 2.73
C GLY A 282 24.97 -15.59 3.47
N LEU A 283 23.88 -15.04 4.01
CA LEU A 283 22.85 -15.81 4.70
C LEU A 283 21.95 -16.54 3.71
N THR A 284 21.50 -17.71 4.13
CA THR A 284 20.64 -18.63 3.40
C THR A 284 19.38 -18.91 4.20
N TRP A 285 18.41 -19.56 3.56
CA TRP A 285 17.13 -19.90 4.19
C TRP A 285 17.27 -20.68 5.50
N THR A 286 18.28 -21.55 5.60
CA THR A 286 18.50 -22.44 6.76
C THR A 286 19.15 -21.76 7.96
N ASP A 287 19.61 -20.52 7.80
CA ASP A 287 20.34 -19.79 8.83
C ASP A 287 19.43 -19.10 9.85
N ALA A 288 18.12 -19.07 9.58
CA ALA A 288 17.12 -18.52 10.48
C ALA A 288 17.21 -19.16 11.88
N TRP A 289 17.52 -18.36 12.90
CA TRP A 289 17.73 -18.71 14.30
C TRP A 289 18.95 -19.61 14.57
N GLN A 290 19.88 -19.73 13.63
CA GLN A 290 21.03 -20.65 13.74
C GLN A 290 22.40 -19.96 13.73
N VAL A 291 22.45 -18.67 13.40
CA VAL A 291 23.70 -17.93 13.23
C VAL A 291 24.02 -17.03 14.42
N GLU A 292 25.30 -16.83 14.67
CA GLU A 292 25.79 -15.83 15.60
C GLU A 292 25.51 -14.43 15.05
N HIS A 293 25.38 -13.46 15.96
CA HIS A 293 25.19 -12.07 15.59
C HIS A 293 26.44 -11.50 14.92
N ASP A 294 26.26 -10.66 13.91
CA ASP A 294 27.35 -9.88 13.28
C ASP A 294 27.58 -8.53 13.96
N TRP A 295 27.03 -8.33 15.16
CA TRP A 295 27.18 -7.16 16.02
C TRP A 295 27.53 -7.55 17.46
N GLU A 296 27.98 -6.57 18.24
CA GLU A 296 28.18 -6.63 19.69
C GLU A 296 26.98 -6.08 20.49
#